data_AF-A0A8R1ET42-F1
#
_entry.id   AF-A0A8R1ET42-F1
#
_cell.length_a   1.000
_cell.length_b   1.000
_cell.length_c   1.000
_cell.angle_alpha   90.00
_cell.angle_beta   90.00
_cell.angle_gamma   90.00
#
_symmetry.space_group_name_H-M   'P 1'
#
loop_
_entity.id
_entity.type
_entity.pdbx_description
1 polymer ?
#
loop_
_entity_poly.entity_id
_entity_poly.type
_entity_poly.pdbx_seq_one_letter_code
_entity_poly.pdbx_strand_id
1 'polypeptide(L)'
;MDRNILRAAREDPRRTSTDIQMVVTSPVEPAPSRRTIRRRLQSNGLHGRRPVRKPFISEKNRSARVAWARAHLNWGRAEWAKHIWSDESKFNMFGSDGNTGIRRPVGARYLPKYQLPTVKHGGGSCMVWGCFSAGSMGPLRRIQGIMDRFQYEDILENTMRLWAFRNVGRAYVFQQDNDPKHSSLHMRNWFHRRRHCRWPVSCPDLNPLDFSIWRVLQNIVCARPHSSLEAFREDFCRRMGQIEYLRATVESYPRRLRSVIAAKKGRI
;
A
#
# COMPACT_ATOMS: atom_id res chain seq x y z
N MET A 1 -19.33 18.29 -34.15
CA MET A 1 -18.53 18.84 -33.03
C MET A 1 -18.45 17.98 -31.75
N ASP A 2 -19.55 17.74 -31.00
CA ASP A 2 -19.49 17.08 -29.67
C ASP A 2 -18.91 15.65 -29.69
N ARG A 3 -19.24 14.84 -30.71
CA ARG A 3 -18.70 13.47 -30.88
C ARG A 3 -17.18 13.47 -31.03
N ASN A 4 -16.61 14.47 -31.71
CA ASN A 4 -15.17 14.59 -31.94
C ASN A 4 -14.43 15.03 -30.67
N ILE A 5 -15.04 15.93 -29.88
CA ILE A 5 -14.52 16.33 -28.56
C ILE A 5 -14.43 15.12 -27.62
N LEU A 6 -15.50 14.32 -27.56
CA LEU A 6 -15.53 13.13 -26.71
C LEU A 6 -14.59 12.03 -27.21
N ARG A 7 -14.47 11.84 -28.53
CA ARG A 7 -13.52 10.89 -29.11
C ARG A 7 -12.08 11.27 -28.77
N ALA A 8 -11.69 12.53 -29.02
CA ALA A 8 -10.34 13.01 -28.75
C ALA A 8 -9.95 12.86 -27.27
N ALA A 9 -10.88 13.12 -26.34
CA ALA A 9 -10.66 12.96 -24.91
C ALA A 9 -10.59 11.50 -24.44
N ARG A 10 -11.26 10.57 -25.14
CA ARG A 10 -11.23 9.13 -24.82
C ARG A 10 -9.99 8.43 -25.39
N GLU A 11 -9.52 8.86 -26.55
CA GLU A 11 -8.27 8.38 -27.16
C GLU A 11 -7.07 8.69 -26.29
N ASP A 12 -6.97 9.94 -25.82
CA ASP A 12 -5.94 10.36 -24.88
C ASP A 12 -6.54 11.22 -23.76
N PRO A 13 -6.78 10.61 -22.57
CA PRO A 13 -7.30 11.31 -21.40
C PRO A 13 -6.39 12.40 -20.84
N ARG A 14 -5.14 12.55 -21.33
CA ARG A 14 -4.22 13.60 -20.92
C ARG A 14 -4.39 14.89 -21.72
N ARG A 15 -5.10 14.85 -22.85
CA ARG A 15 -5.33 16.03 -23.69
C ARG A 15 -6.09 17.10 -22.90
N THR A 16 -5.51 18.30 -22.88
CA THR A 16 -6.15 19.48 -22.29
C THR A 16 -7.27 19.99 -23.20
N SER A 17 -8.08 20.93 -22.71
CA SER A 17 -9.05 21.61 -23.57
C SER A 17 -8.41 22.34 -24.75
N THR A 18 -7.13 22.72 -24.63
CA THR A 18 -6.35 23.33 -25.71
C THR A 18 -5.97 22.28 -26.76
N ASP A 19 -5.47 21.12 -26.32
CA ASP A 19 -5.07 20.04 -27.24
C ASP A 19 -6.28 19.49 -28.00
N ILE A 20 -7.41 19.32 -27.30
CA ILE A 20 -8.66 18.90 -27.93
C ILE A 20 -9.10 19.94 -28.96
N GLN A 21 -9.00 21.24 -28.64
CA GLN A 21 -9.36 22.31 -29.58
C GLN A 21 -8.56 22.20 -30.87
N MET A 22 -7.25 21.96 -30.80
CA MET A 22 -6.41 21.77 -31.99
C MET A 22 -6.84 20.55 -32.81
N VAL A 23 -7.18 19.44 -32.15
CA VAL A 23 -7.60 18.19 -32.82
C VAL A 23 -8.98 18.30 -33.47
N VAL A 24 -9.90 19.09 -32.90
CA VAL A 24 -11.27 19.21 -33.42
C VAL A 24 -11.49 20.41 -34.34
N THR A 25 -10.49 21.27 -34.51
CA THR A 25 -10.57 22.41 -35.43
C THR A 25 -10.51 21.90 -36.87
N SER A 26 -11.42 22.37 -37.71
CA SER A 26 -11.53 22.03 -39.13
C SER A 26 -11.51 23.31 -39.96
N PRO A 27 -11.00 23.30 -41.19
CA PRO A 27 -11.09 24.46 -42.10
C PRO A 27 -12.54 24.90 -42.39
N VAL A 28 -13.50 24.01 -42.17
CA VAL A 28 -14.91 24.18 -42.57
C VAL A 28 -15.82 24.58 -41.40
N GLU A 29 -15.42 24.32 -40.15
CA GLU A 29 -16.23 24.61 -38.96
C GLU A 29 -15.49 25.55 -37.99
N PRO A 30 -16.18 26.55 -37.39
CA PRO A 30 -15.57 27.42 -36.41
C PRO A 30 -15.08 26.63 -35.19
N ALA A 31 -13.84 26.90 -34.78
CA ALA A 31 -13.20 26.20 -33.67
C ALA A 31 -13.98 26.41 -32.35
N PRO A 32 -14.29 25.34 -31.59
CA PRO A 32 -14.98 25.49 -30.32
C PRO A 32 -14.07 26.18 -29.31
N SER A 33 -14.62 27.10 -28.52
CA SER A 33 -13.86 27.71 -27.43
C SER A 33 -13.49 26.66 -26.36
N ARG A 34 -12.34 26.86 -25.70
CA ARG A 34 -11.87 25.98 -24.61
C ARG A 34 -12.92 25.81 -23.49
N ARG A 35 -13.70 26.87 -23.22
CA ARG A 35 -14.81 26.86 -22.26
C ARG A 35 -15.92 25.90 -22.70
N THR A 36 -16.28 25.93 -23.98
CA THR A 36 -17.28 25.01 -24.56
C THR A 36 -16.82 23.57 -24.48
N ILE A 37 -15.56 23.29 -24.85
CA ILE A 37 -14.96 21.94 -24.75
C ILE A 37 -15.04 21.42 -23.31
N ARG A 38 -14.61 22.23 -22.34
CA ARG A 38 -14.65 21.85 -20.92
C ARG A 38 -16.08 21.56 -20.44
N ARG A 39 -17.05 22.41 -20.81
CA ARG A 39 -18.47 22.21 -20.46
C ARG A 39 -18.99 20.90 -21.02
N ARG A 40 -18.73 20.62 -22.31
CA ARG A 40 -19.17 19.38 -22.98
C ARG A 40 -18.58 18.13 -22.35
N LEU A 41 -17.29 18.15 -22.00
CA LEU A 41 -16.64 17.05 -21.28
C LEU A 41 -17.30 16.81 -19.91
N GLN A 42 -17.53 17.88 -19.14
CA GLN A 42 -18.16 17.79 -17.82
C GLN A 42 -19.61 17.29 -17.89
N SER A 43 -20.40 17.77 -18.86
CA SER A 43 -21.77 17.28 -19.09
C SER A 43 -21.82 15.79 -19.45
N ASN A 44 -20.71 15.21 -19.91
CA ASN A 44 -20.57 13.79 -20.23
C ASN A 44 -19.80 13.01 -19.14
N GLY A 45 -19.65 13.57 -17.94
CA GLY A 45 -18.97 12.91 -16.81
C GLY A 45 -17.44 12.84 -16.91
N LEU A 46 -16.83 13.43 -17.95
CA LEU A 46 -15.38 13.51 -18.12
C LEU A 46 -14.85 14.74 -17.38
N HIS A 47 -14.58 14.57 -16.09
CA HIS A 47 -14.03 15.63 -15.27
C HIS A 47 -12.50 15.55 -15.17
N GLY A 48 -11.84 16.70 -15.19
CA GLY A 48 -10.44 16.80 -14.79
C GLY A 48 -10.27 16.30 -13.35
N ARG A 49 -9.42 15.29 -13.18
CA ARG A 49 -9.02 14.71 -11.90
C ARG A 49 -7.50 14.55 -11.89
N ARG A 50 -6.90 14.63 -10.72
CA ARG A 50 -5.46 14.34 -10.59
C ARG A 50 -5.22 12.87 -10.92
N PRO A 51 -4.27 12.52 -11.80
CA PRO A 51 -3.96 11.13 -12.08
C PRO A 51 -3.36 10.47 -10.84
N VAL A 52 -3.71 9.22 -10.61
CA VAL A 52 -3.09 8.42 -9.54
C VAL A 52 -1.67 8.07 -9.97
N ARG A 53 -0.67 8.43 -9.16
CA ARG A 53 0.72 8.02 -9.37
C ARG A 53 0.90 6.61 -8.83
N LYS A 54 1.20 5.65 -9.72
CA LYS A 54 1.51 4.25 -9.36
C LYS A 54 2.89 3.89 -9.93
N PRO A 55 3.74 3.17 -9.17
CA PRO A 55 5.00 2.65 -9.72
C PRO A 55 4.76 1.82 -10.98
N PHE A 56 5.66 1.91 -11.94
CA PHE A 56 5.58 1.11 -13.15
C PHE A 56 5.77 -0.37 -12.82
N ILE A 57 4.90 -1.24 -13.35
CA ILE A 57 5.04 -2.69 -13.27
C ILE A 57 5.19 -3.21 -14.70
N SER A 58 6.24 -4.02 -14.92
CA SER A 58 6.47 -4.71 -16.19
C SER A 58 5.33 -5.66 -16.53
N GLU A 59 5.09 -5.89 -17.83
CA GLU A 59 4.01 -6.77 -18.29
C GLU A 59 4.14 -8.21 -17.77
N LYS A 60 5.39 -8.70 -17.65
CA LYS A 60 5.71 -9.99 -17.02
C LYS A 60 5.22 -10.05 -15.58
N ASN A 61 5.53 -9.03 -14.77
CA ASN A 61 5.12 -9.00 -13.36
C ASN A 61 3.60 -8.86 -13.22
N ARG A 62 2.95 -8.10 -14.11
CA ARG A 62 1.49 -8.00 -14.13
C ARG A 62 0.82 -9.34 -14.44
N SER A 63 1.35 -10.10 -15.39
CA SER A 63 0.85 -11.42 -15.74
C SER A 63 1.03 -12.41 -14.59
N ALA A 64 2.20 -12.41 -13.94
CA ALA A 64 2.46 -13.23 -12.75
C ALA A 64 1.50 -12.91 -11.60
N ARG A 65 1.19 -11.62 -11.39
CA ARG A 65 0.21 -11.17 -10.39
C ARG A 65 -1.19 -11.72 -10.64
N VAL A 66 -1.67 -11.64 -11.88
CA VAL A 66 -3.00 -12.14 -12.25
C VAL A 66 -3.05 -13.67 -12.15
N ALA A 67 -1.98 -14.36 -12.59
CA ALA A 67 -1.88 -15.81 -12.47
C ALA A 67 -1.93 -16.26 -11.01
N TRP A 68 -1.18 -15.58 -10.14
CA TRP A 68 -1.22 -15.83 -8.70
C TRP A 68 -2.62 -15.59 -8.13
N ALA A 69 -3.25 -14.45 -8.42
CA ALA A 69 -4.60 -14.15 -7.93
C ALA A 69 -5.64 -15.18 -8.38
N ARG A 70 -5.56 -15.68 -9.63
CA ARG A 70 -6.45 -16.73 -10.15
C ARG A 70 -6.25 -18.07 -9.44
N ALA A 71 -4.99 -18.47 -9.23
CA ALA A 71 -4.66 -19.73 -8.56
C ALA A 71 -5.16 -19.79 -7.11
N HIS A 72 -5.33 -18.64 -6.46
CA HIS A 72 -5.70 -18.52 -5.05
C HIS A 72 -7.15 -18.02 -4.87
N LEU A 73 -7.90 -17.81 -5.96
CA LEU A 73 -9.24 -17.21 -5.88
C LEU A 73 -10.27 -18.11 -5.18
N ASN A 74 -10.11 -19.42 -5.33
CA ASN A 74 -11.01 -20.43 -4.78
C ASN A 74 -10.69 -20.81 -3.33
N TRP A 75 -9.62 -20.25 -2.76
CA TRP A 75 -9.23 -20.56 -1.39
C TRP A 75 -10.27 -20.02 -0.40
N GLY A 76 -10.72 -20.91 0.48
CA GLY A 76 -11.69 -20.61 1.53
C GLY A 76 -11.05 -20.04 2.80
N ARG A 77 -11.90 -19.85 3.82
CA ARG A 77 -11.45 -19.34 5.13
C ARG A 77 -10.41 -20.26 5.77
N ALA A 78 -10.53 -21.58 5.60
CA ALA A 78 -9.63 -22.55 6.21
C ALA A 78 -8.20 -22.47 5.65
N GLU A 79 -8.05 -22.21 4.35
CA GLU A 79 -6.76 -22.04 3.69
C GLU A 79 -6.12 -20.70 4.09
N TRP A 80 -6.90 -19.62 4.07
CA TRP A 80 -6.40 -18.31 4.50
C TRP A 80 -6.11 -18.23 6.00
N ALA A 81 -6.80 -19.00 6.83
CA ALA A 81 -6.50 -19.08 8.26
C ALA A 81 -5.11 -19.67 8.57
N LYS A 82 -4.56 -20.48 7.65
CA LYS A 82 -3.20 -21.04 7.77
C LYS A 82 -2.10 -20.05 7.39
N HIS A 83 -2.46 -18.89 6.84
CA HIS A 83 -1.49 -17.91 6.37
C HIS A 83 -1.00 -17.00 7.49
N ILE A 84 0.31 -16.84 7.51
CA ILE A 84 0.98 -15.80 8.30
C ILE A 84 1.47 -14.76 7.31
N TRP A 85 0.91 -13.56 7.43
CA TRP A 85 1.31 -12.39 6.66
C TRP A 85 2.43 -11.69 7.41
N SER A 86 3.50 -11.31 6.72
CA SER A 86 4.61 -10.57 7.33
C SER A 86 5.03 -9.42 6.44
N ASP A 87 5.61 -8.40 7.06
CA ASP A 87 6.11 -7.22 6.36
C ASP A 87 7.03 -6.36 7.23
N GLU A 88 7.85 -5.54 6.58
CA GLU A 88 8.63 -4.49 7.21
C GLU A 88 8.06 -3.11 6.91
N SER A 89 7.88 -2.27 7.94
CA SER A 89 7.38 -0.91 7.74
C SER A 89 8.10 0.12 8.58
N LYS A 90 8.25 1.32 8.01
CA LYS A 90 8.92 2.46 8.64
C LYS A 90 7.88 3.44 9.14
N PHE A 91 7.89 3.69 10.44
CA PHE A 91 7.01 4.67 11.07
C PHE A 91 7.82 5.89 11.49
N ASN A 92 7.39 7.06 11.05
CA ASN A 92 7.99 8.34 11.44
C ASN A 92 7.24 8.87 12.67
N MET A 93 7.99 9.23 13.71
CA MET A 93 7.45 9.82 14.94
C MET A 93 7.07 11.29 14.73
N PHE A 94 7.85 12.03 13.93
CA PHE A 94 7.52 13.38 13.46
C PHE A 94 7.42 13.44 11.94
N GLY A 95 6.37 14.14 11.46
CA GLY A 95 6.07 14.30 10.04
C GLY A 95 5.42 13.05 9.46
N SER A 96 4.09 13.05 9.34
CA SER A 96 3.43 12.14 8.42
C SER A 96 3.80 12.57 6.99
N ASP A 97 4.10 11.63 6.09
CA ASP A 97 4.28 11.90 4.65
C ASP A 97 2.99 12.42 3.96
N GLY A 98 1.93 12.66 4.75
CA GLY A 98 0.65 13.20 4.34
C GLY A 98 0.67 14.72 4.21
N ASN A 99 0.09 15.20 3.11
CA ASN A 99 -0.12 16.63 2.87
C ASN A 99 -1.27 17.12 3.75
N THR A 100 -0.96 17.61 4.96
CA THR A 100 -1.97 18.15 5.88
C THR A 100 -2.42 19.53 5.40
N GLY A 101 -3.64 19.61 4.89
CA GLY A 101 -4.25 20.87 4.50
C GLY A 101 -4.66 21.68 5.73
N ILE A 102 -4.19 22.91 5.83
CA ILE A 102 -4.56 23.87 6.87
C ILE A 102 -5.37 25.00 6.25
N ARG A 103 -6.51 25.35 6.86
CA ARG A 103 -7.27 26.56 6.50
C ARG A 103 -6.66 27.76 7.22
N ARG A 104 -6.27 28.81 6.48
CA ARG A 104 -5.73 30.06 7.05
C ARG A 104 -6.14 31.29 6.23
N PRO A 105 -6.22 32.48 6.83
CA PRO A 105 -6.43 33.74 6.13
C PRO A 105 -5.30 34.06 5.12
N VAL A 106 -5.60 34.91 4.13
CA VAL A 106 -4.61 35.45 3.18
C VAL A 106 -3.55 36.24 3.98
N GLY A 107 -2.27 36.09 3.61
CA GLY A 107 -1.15 36.75 4.31
C GLY A 107 -0.69 36.05 5.60
N ALA A 108 -1.48 35.15 6.18
CA ALA A 108 -1.17 34.52 7.47
C ALA A 108 -0.19 33.32 7.38
N ARG A 109 0.62 33.25 6.31
CA ARG A 109 1.44 32.06 6.02
C ARG A 109 2.48 31.74 7.09
N TYR A 110 3.04 32.78 7.70
CA TYR A 110 4.18 32.66 8.61
C TYR A 110 3.80 32.82 10.08
N LEU A 111 2.50 32.90 10.42
CA LEU A 111 2.09 32.94 11.83
C LEU A 111 2.28 31.54 12.46
N PRO A 112 2.87 31.42 13.66
CA PRO A 112 3.14 30.13 14.31
C PRO A 112 1.91 29.21 14.41
N LYS A 113 0.73 29.78 14.68
CA LYS A 113 -0.55 29.04 14.71
C LYS A 113 -0.92 28.34 13.39
N TYR A 114 -0.31 28.75 12.28
CA TYR A 114 -0.54 28.24 10.94
C TYR A 114 0.70 27.56 10.33
N GLN A 115 1.70 27.27 11.17
CA GLN A 115 2.87 26.51 10.82
C GLN A 115 2.75 25.11 11.41
N LEU A 116 3.18 24.11 10.64
CA LEU A 116 3.42 22.78 11.18
C LEU A 116 4.90 22.70 11.56
N PRO A 117 5.24 22.35 12.81
CA PRO A 117 6.62 22.13 13.20
C PRO A 117 7.23 21.03 12.33
N THR A 118 8.39 21.33 11.73
CA THR A 118 9.19 20.34 10.99
C THR A 118 10.57 20.27 11.63
N VAL A 119 11.07 19.07 11.85
CA VAL A 119 12.43 18.85 12.35
C VAL A 119 13.40 18.82 11.17
N LYS A 120 14.51 19.57 11.25
CA LYS A 120 15.45 19.74 10.13
C LYS A 120 16.15 18.43 9.74
N HIS A 121 16.31 17.47 10.67
CA HIS A 121 16.75 16.11 10.43
C HIS A 121 16.24 15.18 11.55
N GLY A 122 15.98 13.90 11.24
CA GLY A 122 15.91 12.88 12.30
C GLY A 122 14.76 12.99 13.29
N GLY A 123 13.53 13.20 12.82
CA GLY A 123 12.31 13.17 13.64
C GLY A 123 11.96 11.84 14.31
N GLY A 124 12.94 10.96 14.49
CA GLY A 124 12.77 9.58 14.95
C GLY A 124 12.00 8.76 13.92
N SER A 125 12.62 7.72 13.38
CA SER A 125 11.88 6.70 12.65
C SER A 125 12.16 5.34 13.24
N CYS A 126 11.12 4.53 13.37
CA CYS A 126 11.24 3.15 13.78
C CYS A 126 10.98 2.24 12.56
N MET A 127 11.98 1.46 12.17
CA MET A 127 11.80 0.35 11.23
C MET A 127 11.38 -0.86 12.07
N VAL A 128 10.26 -1.47 11.72
CA VAL A 128 9.74 -2.64 12.44
C VAL A 128 9.41 -3.75 11.46
N TRP A 129 9.58 -4.98 11.92
CA TRP A 129 9.05 -6.18 11.31
C TRP A 129 7.85 -6.64 12.13
N GLY A 130 6.76 -7.04 11.47
CA GLY A 130 5.64 -7.66 12.15
C GLY A 130 4.96 -8.71 11.30
N CYS A 131 4.18 -9.54 11.97
CA CYS A 131 3.35 -10.54 11.29
C CYS A 131 1.98 -10.67 11.94
N PHE A 132 1.03 -11.30 11.23
CA PHE A 132 -0.26 -11.66 11.81
C PHE A 132 -0.91 -12.82 11.06
N SER A 133 -1.92 -13.43 11.70
CA SER A 133 -2.80 -14.44 11.12
C SER A 133 -4.26 -13.98 11.21
N ALA A 134 -5.19 -14.71 10.60
CA ALA A 134 -6.61 -14.40 10.74
C ALA A 134 -7.11 -14.43 12.20
N GLY A 135 -6.41 -15.16 13.09
CA GLY A 135 -6.81 -15.33 14.48
C GLY A 135 -6.23 -14.28 15.44
N SER A 136 -5.01 -13.82 15.20
CA SER A 136 -4.30 -12.94 16.13
C SER A 136 -3.16 -12.16 15.47
N MET A 137 -2.79 -11.04 16.10
CA MET A 137 -1.53 -10.35 15.79
C MET A 137 -0.35 -11.18 16.27
N GLY A 138 0.69 -11.19 15.45
CA GLY A 138 1.99 -11.70 15.80
C GLY A 138 2.86 -10.69 16.52
N PRO A 139 4.05 -11.14 16.96
CA PRO A 139 5.02 -10.26 17.59
C PRO A 139 5.50 -9.18 16.62
N LEU A 140 5.83 -8.03 17.20
CA LEU A 140 6.49 -6.92 16.51
C LEU A 140 7.95 -6.87 16.95
N ARG A 141 8.87 -6.78 16.00
CA ARG A 141 10.30 -6.68 16.25
C ARG A 141 10.86 -5.42 15.64
N ARG A 142 11.60 -4.65 16.45
CA ARG A 142 12.36 -3.52 15.94
C ARG A 142 13.54 -4.00 15.11
N ILE A 143 13.72 -3.38 13.96
CA ILE A 143 14.90 -3.52 13.12
C ILE A 143 15.91 -2.45 13.54
N GLN A 144 17.14 -2.87 13.84
CA GLN A 144 18.25 -1.96 14.15
C GLN A 144 19.12 -1.82 12.91
N GLY A 145 19.22 -0.58 12.39
CA GLY A 145 19.97 -0.31 11.17
C GLY A 145 19.27 -0.84 9.91
N ILE A 146 20.07 -1.28 8.93
CA ILE A 146 19.59 -1.95 7.73
C ILE A 146 19.50 -3.44 8.04
N MET A 147 18.32 -4.03 7.85
CA MET A 147 18.13 -5.46 8.10
C MET A 147 18.90 -6.30 7.07
N ASP A 148 19.79 -7.15 7.57
CA ASP A 148 20.47 -8.16 6.76
C ASP A 148 19.77 -9.52 6.86
N ARG A 149 20.32 -10.51 6.14
CA ARG A 149 19.78 -11.88 6.12
C ARG A 149 19.87 -12.60 7.47
N PHE A 150 20.86 -12.28 8.31
CA PHE A 150 21.07 -12.96 9.58
C PHE A 150 20.11 -12.42 10.65
N GLN A 151 19.93 -11.10 10.69
CA GLN A 151 18.91 -10.48 11.51
C GLN A 151 17.51 -10.94 11.06
N TYR A 152 17.28 -11.10 9.75
CA TYR A 152 16.02 -11.66 9.27
C TYR A 152 15.79 -13.10 9.75
N GLU A 153 16.80 -13.98 9.65
CA GLU A 153 16.71 -15.34 10.20
C GLU A 153 16.41 -15.35 11.71
N ASP A 154 17.10 -14.51 12.50
CA ASP A 154 16.86 -14.36 13.94
C ASP A 154 15.41 -13.99 14.24
N ILE A 155 14.84 -13.04 13.49
CA ILE A 155 13.44 -12.65 13.63
C ILE A 155 12.51 -13.84 13.36
N LEU A 156 12.75 -14.58 12.27
CA LEU A 156 11.89 -15.70 11.93
C LEU A 156 11.99 -16.84 12.95
N GLU A 157 13.20 -17.22 13.35
CA GLU A 157 13.46 -18.36 14.23
C GLU A 157 13.09 -18.06 15.68
N ASN A 158 13.47 -16.89 16.20
CA ASN A 158 13.34 -16.56 17.62
C ASN A 158 12.10 -15.72 17.96
N THR A 159 11.52 -15.01 16.98
CA THR A 159 10.33 -14.16 17.21
C THR A 159 9.07 -14.79 16.63
N MET A 160 9.05 -15.08 15.32
CA MET A 160 7.84 -15.55 14.65
C MET A 160 7.51 -17.02 14.94
N ARG A 161 8.51 -17.92 14.89
CA ARG A 161 8.26 -19.37 14.79
C ARG A 161 7.43 -19.93 15.94
N LEU A 162 7.78 -19.59 17.18
CA LEU A 162 7.06 -20.08 18.36
C LEU A 162 5.61 -19.57 18.39
N TRP A 163 5.41 -18.29 18.04
CA TRP A 163 4.08 -17.71 17.93
C TRP A 163 3.25 -18.37 16.82
N ALA A 164 3.84 -18.62 15.66
CA ALA A 164 3.22 -19.28 14.52
C ALA A 164 2.71 -20.67 14.88
N PHE A 165 3.55 -21.48 15.53
CA PHE A 165 3.17 -22.82 15.97
C PHE A 165 2.02 -22.80 16.97
N ARG A 166 2.00 -21.84 17.91
CA ARG A 166 0.95 -21.73 18.94
C ARG A 166 -0.39 -21.24 18.40
N ASN A 167 -0.36 -20.28 17.47
CA ASN A 167 -1.58 -19.58 17.01
C ASN A 167 -2.17 -20.15 15.71
N VAL A 168 -1.34 -20.72 14.84
CA VAL A 168 -1.75 -21.22 13.52
C VAL A 168 -1.56 -22.73 13.38
N GLY A 169 -0.61 -23.31 14.12
CA GLY A 169 -0.29 -24.73 14.09
C GLY A 169 0.81 -25.10 13.10
N ARG A 170 1.22 -26.38 13.09
CA ARG A 170 2.43 -26.84 12.36
C ARG A 170 2.36 -26.72 10.84
N ALA A 171 1.16 -26.58 10.29
CA ALA A 171 0.91 -26.51 8.85
C ALA A 171 0.73 -25.08 8.32
N TYR A 172 1.22 -24.07 9.04
CA TYR A 172 1.17 -22.69 8.59
C TYR A 172 1.90 -22.49 7.26
N VAL A 173 1.47 -21.49 6.50
CA VAL A 173 2.13 -21.01 5.28
C VAL A 173 2.61 -19.59 5.54
N PHE A 174 3.92 -19.39 5.47
CA PHE A 174 4.51 -18.08 5.69
C PHE A 174 4.52 -17.24 4.41
N GLN A 175 4.00 -16.02 4.46
CA GLN A 175 4.08 -15.06 3.37
C GLN A 175 5.14 -14.01 3.69
N GLN A 176 6.02 -13.77 2.73
CA GLN A 176 7.01 -12.70 2.69
C GLN A 176 7.01 -12.07 1.30
N ASP A 177 7.61 -10.89 1.15
CA ASP A 177 7.82 -10.26 -0.15
C ASP A 177 9.05 -10.85 -0.88
N ASN A 178 9.42 -10.24 -2.01
CA ASN A 178 10.55 -10.68 -2.83
C ASN A 178 11.78 -9.79 -2.66
N ASP A 179 11.99 -9.19 -1.48
CA ASP A 179 13.24 -8.48 -1.20
C ASP A 179 14.46 -9.40 -1.43
N PRO A 180 15.54 -8.91 -2.06
CA PRO A 180 16.77 -9.67 -2.25
C PRO A 180 17.22 -10.45 -1.01
N LYS A 181 17.11 -9.88 0.20
CA LYS A 181 17.51 -10.53 1.45
C LYS A 181 16.71 -11.81 1.74
N HIS A 182 15.42 -11.81 1.44
CA HIS A 182 14.51 -12.95 1.60
C HIS A 182 14.79 -14.08 0.60
N SER A 183 15.39 -13.73 -0.55
CA SER A 183 15.74 -14.68 -1.63
C SER A 183 17.21 -15.16 -1.60
N SER A 184 18.00 -14.70 -0.62
CA SER A 184 19.41 -15.09 -0.47
C SER A 184 19.57 -16.61 -0.31
N LEU A 185 20.73 -17.16 -0.69
CA LEU A 185 21.00 -18.60 -0.52
C LEU A 185 20.80 -19.06 0.93
N HIS A 186 21.24 -18.23 1.88
CA HIS A 186 21.05 -18.46 3.31
C HIS A 186 19.58 -18.63 3.68
N MET A 187 18.72 -17.68 3.29
CA MET A 187 17.28 -17.77 3.58
C MET A 187 16.61 -18.93 2.83
N ARG A 188 17.03 -19.21 1.58
CA ARG A 188 16.51 -20.38 0.84
C ARG A 188 16.84 -21.69 1.57
N ASN A 189 18.03 -21.82 2.14
CA ASN A 189 18.40 -22.99 2.95
C ASN A 189 17.56 -23.07 4.23
N TRP A 190 17.34 -21.94 4.91
CA TRP A 190 16.47 -21.87 6.09
C TRP A 190 15.03 -22.30 5.76
N PHE A 191 14.50 -21.89 4.60
CA PHE A 191 13.17 -22.26 4.12
C PHE A 191 13.08 -23.67 3.49
N HIS A 192 14.19 -24.39 3.30
CA HIS A 192 14.21 -25.66 2.56
C HIS A 192 13.20 -26.70 3.10
N ARG A 193 12.96 -26.71 4.41
CA ARG A 193 11.99 -27.63 5.08
C ARG A 193 10.76 -26.91 5.63
N ARG A 194 10.52 -25.66 5.25
CA ARG A 194 9.45 -24.79 5.79
C ARG A 194 8.54 -24.29 4.66
N ARG A 195 7.23 -24.30 4.91
CA ARG A 195 6.24 -23.86 3.91
C ARG A 195 6.20 -22.33 3.85
N HIS A 196 6.47 -21.79 2.68
CA HIS A 196 6.30 -20.38 2.38
C HIS A 196 5.52 -20.18 1.08
N CYS A 197 4.81 -19.06 0.98
CA CYS A 197 4.03 -18.69 -0.18
C CYS A 197 4.95 -18.14 -1.28
N ARG A 198 4.83 -18.65 -2.51
CA ARG A 198 5.46 -18.04 -3.69
C ARG A 198 4.72 -16.76 -4.03
N TRP A 199 5.25 -15.63 -3.59
CA TRP A 199 4.59 -14.33 -3.71
C TRP A 199 4.91 -13.66 -5.07
N PRO A 200 3.94 -12.99 -5.72
CA PRO A 200 4.21 -12.23 -6.94
C PRO A 200 5.05 -10.97 -6.65
N VAL A 201 5.94 -10.61 -7.58
CA VAL A 201 6.87 -9.47 -7.44
C VAL A 201 6.12 -8.13 -7.30
N SER A 202 6.52 -7.32 -6.32
CA SER A 202 6.07 -5.92 -6.15
C SER A 202 4.56 -5.78 -5.95
N CYS A 203 4.01 -6.46 -4.93
CA CYS A 203 2.57 -6.51 -4.63
C CYS A 203 2.20 -6.10 -3.21
N PRO A 204 2.54 -4.87 -2.78
CA PRO A 204 2.10 -4.37 -1.47
C PRO A 204 0.57 -4.28 -1.39
N ASP A 205 -0.10 -4.04 -2.52
CA ASP A 205 -1.56 -4.02 -2.60
C ASP A 205 -2.22 -5.39 -2.42
N LEU A 206 -1.44 -6.46 -2.29
CA LEU A 206 -1.89 -7.79 -1.91
C LEU A 206 -1.50 -8.16 -0.47
N ASN A 207 -0.59 -7.44 0.19
CA ASN A 207 -0.24 -7.76 1.58
C ASN A 207 -1.22 -7.05 2.54
N PRO A 208 -1.99 -7.76 3.38
CA PRO A 208 -2.90 -7.13 4.34
C PRO A 208 -2.24 -6.19 5.33
N LEU A 209 -0.97 -6.44 5.66
CA LEU A 209 -0.20 -5.52 6.50
C LEU A 209 -0.07 -4.15 5.82
N ASP A 210 0.36 -4.13 4.56
CA ASP A 210 0.49 -2.92 3.74
C ASP A 210 -0.84 -2.21 3.49
N PHE A 211 -1.84 -2.91 2.93
CA PHE A 211 -3.04 -2.23 2.44
C PHE A 211 -4.01 -1.82 3.57
N SER A 212 -3.82 -2.34 4.79
CA SER A 212 -4.73 -2.12 5.90
C SER A 212 -4.04 -1.86 7.23
N ILE A 213 -3.34 -2.86 7.79
CA ILE A 213 -2.97 -2.88 9.21
C ILE A 213 -1.98 -1.75 9.54
N TRP A 214 -0.94 -1.56 8.72
CA TRP A 214 0.04 -0.48 8.89
C TRP A 214 -0.57 0.89 8.85
N ARG A 215 -1.47 1.15 7.91
CA ARG A 215 -2.09 2.47 7.83
C ARG A 215 -2.96 2.77 9.04
N VAL A 216 -3.74 1.81 9.51
CA VAL A 216 -4.57 2.01 10.71
C VAL A 216 -3.69 2.20 11.94
N LEU A 217 -2.65 1.39 12.10
CA LEU A 217 -1.75 1.49 13.23
C LEU A 217 -1.00 2.83 13.23
N GLN A 218 -0.51 3.28 12.07
CA GLN A 218 0.09 4.60 11.91
C GLN A 218 -0.89 5.71 12.31
N ASN A 219 -2.14 5.66 11.82
CA ASN A 219 -3.13 6.69 12.13
C ASN A 219 -3.44 6.76 13.63
N ILE A 220 -3.54 5.60 14.30
CA ILE A 220 -3.87 5.55 15.72
C ILE A 220 -2.67 6.01 16.58
N VAL A 221 -1.46 5.55 16.26
CA VAL A 221 -0.25 5.91 17.02
C VAL A 221 0.08 7.38 16.79
N CYS A 222 0.21 7.83 15.54
CA CYS A 222 0.57 9.21 15.19
C CYS A 222 -0.52 10.25 15.51
N ALA A 223 -1.71 9.84 15.98
CA ALA A 223 -2.74 10.77 16.44
C ALA A 223 -2.36 11.47 17.77
N ARG A 224 -1.36 10.95 18.50
CA ARG A 224 -0.87 11.55 19.73
C ARG A 224 0.63 11.86 19.60
N PRO A 225 1.10 12.97 20.21
CA PRO A 225 2.53 13.22 20.32
C PRO A 225 3.15 12.22 21.31
N HIS A 226 4.39 11.82 21.05
CA HIS A 226 5.19 10.99 21.96
C HIS A 226 6.42 11.78 22.42
N SER A 227 6.77 11.62 23.69
CA SER A 227 7.91 12.29 24.31
C SER A 227 9.27 11.71 23.89
N SER A 228 9.29 10.45 23.47
CA SER A 228 10.49 9.74 23.04
C SER A 228 10.16 8.64 22.03
N LEU A 229 11.20 8.14 21.36
CA LEU A 229 11.06 7.01 20.44
C LEU A 229 10.68 5.71 21.18
N GLU A 230 11.04 5.55 22.46
CA GLU A 230 10.60 4.40 23.26
C GLU A 230 9.10 4.49 23.58
N ALA A 231 8.62 5.66 24.02
CA ALA A 231 7.19 5.87 24.27
C ALA A 231 6.34 5.66 22.99
N PHE A 232 6.86 6.09 21.84
CA PHE A 232 6.25 5.80 20.54
C PHE A 232 6.13 4.29 20.29
N ARG A 233 7.17 3.51 20.60
CA ARG A 233 7.20 2.05 20.39
C ARG A 233 6.28 1.31 21.35
N GLU A 234 6.27 1.66 22.62
CA GLU A 234 5.37 1.04 23.60
C GLU A 234 3.92 1.24 23.20
N ASP A 235 3.55 2.46 22.80
CA ASP A 235 2.21 2.76 22.30
C ASP A 235 1.88 1.99 21.02
N PHE A 236 2.86 1.85 20.12
CA PHE A 236 2.74 1.08 18.90
C PHE A 236 2.47 -0.41 19.18
N CYS A 237 3.29 -1.05 20.01
CA CYS A 237 3.10 -2.45 20.41
C CYS A 237 1.75 -2.66 21.10
N ARG A 238 1.38 -1.75 22.02
CA ARG A 238 0.12 -1.80 22.76
C ARG A 238 -1.09 -1.73 21.82
N ARG A 239 -1.08 -0.79 20.87
CA ARG A 239 -2.21 -0.60 19.93
C ARG A 239 -2.29 -1.69 18.86
N MET A 240 -1.15 -2.27 18.48
CA MET A 240 -1.14 -3.40 17.55
C MET A 240 -1.95 -4.59 18.11
N GLY A 241 -1.81 -4.88 19.41
CA GLY A 241 -2.59 -5.93 20.09
C GLY A 241 -4.10 -5.65 20.18
N GLN A 242 -4.54 -4.41 19.90
CA GLN A 242 -5.94 -3.98 19.97
C GLN A 242 -6.62 -3.99 18.59
N ILE A 243 -5.97 -4.50 17.55
CA ILE A 243 -6.56 -4.56 16.21
C ILE A 243 -7.52 -5.76 16.13
N GLU A 244 -8.82 -5.47 16.15
CA GLU A 244 -9.87 -6.51 16.22
C GLU A 244 -10.34 -7.02 14.85
N TYR A 245 -10.02 -6.33 13.76
CA TYR A 245 -10.57 -6.62 12.42
C TYR A 245 -9.65 -7.48 11.52
N LEU A 246 -8.69 -8.20 12.10
CA LEU A 246 -7.75 -9.06 11.37
C LEU A 246 -8.47 -10.15 10.56
N ARG A 247 -9.40 -10.85 11.21
CA ARG A 247 -10.21 -11.89 10.58
C ARG A 247 -10.99 -11.34 9.39
N ALA A 248 -11.68 -10.21 9.59
CA ALA A 248 -12.45 -9.54 8.54
C ALA A 248 -11.56 -9.13 7.36
N THR A 249 -10.35 -8.66 7.64
CA THR A 249 -9.34 -8.33 6.61
C THR A 249 -9.04 -9.56 5.75
N VAL A 250 -8.74 -10.70 6.38
CA VAL A 250 -8.41 -11.95 5.68
C VAL A 250 -9.63 -12.54 4.95
N GLU A 251 -10.82 -12.51 5.54
CA GLU A 251 -12.05 -13.00 4.91
C GLU A 251 -12.48 -12.16 3.70
N SER A 252 -12.14 -10.86 3.69
CA SER A 252 -12.39 -9.98 2.56
C SER A 252 -11.38 -10.16 1.42
N TYR A 253 -10.29 -10.90 1.65
CA TYR A 253 -9.15 -11.01 0.74
C TYR A 253 -9.52 -11.54 -0.66
N PRO A 254 -10.44 -12.51 -0.85
CA PRO A 254 -10.87 -12.94 -2.18
C PRO A 254 -11.47 -11.79 -3.02
N ARG A 255 -12.13 -10.80 -2.40
CA ARG A 255 -12.61 -9.61 -3.14
C ARG A 255 -11.45 -8.82 -3.73
N ARG A 256 -10.35 -8.72 -2.99
CA ARG A 256 -9.12 -8.05 -3.44
C ARG A 256 -8.48 -8.80 -4.61
N LEU A 257 -8.45 -10.13 -4.58
CA LEU A 257 -8.00 -10.95 -5.71
C LEU A 257 -8.85 -10.72 -6.97
N ARG A 258 -10.19 -10.66 -6.84
CA ARG A 258 -11.09 -10.31 -7.95
C ARG A 258 -10.77 -8.93 -8.51
N SER A 259 -10.50 -7.95 -7.65
CA SER A 259 -10.10 -6.61 -8.10
C SER A 259 -8.79 -6.63 -8.89
N VAL A 260 -7.78 -7.42 -8.49
CA VAL A 260 -6.54 -7.58 -9.27
C VAL A 260 -6.81 -8.17 -10.64
N ILE A 261 -7.69 -9.16 -10.73
CA ILE A 261 -8.08 -9.78 -12.00
C ILE A 261 -8.85 -8.78 -12.88
N ALA A 262 -9.78 -8.03 -12.28
CA ALA A 262 -10.63 -7.05 -12.97
C ALA A 262 -9.85 -5.80 -13.43
N ALA A 263 -8.82 -5.39 -12.70
CA ALA A 263 -7.97 -4.25 -13.01
C ALA A 263 -7.11 -4.44 -14.29
N LYS A 264 -7.35 -5.51 -15.06
CA LYS A 264 -6.70 -5.85 -16.34
C LYS A 264 -5.22 -5.44 -16.31
N LYS A 265 -4.48 -6.00 -15.34
CA LYS A 265 -3.02 -5.87 -15.18
C LYS A 265 -2.51 -4.65 -14.38
N GLY A 266 -3.36 -3.80 -13.78
CA GLY A 266 -2.91 -2.70 -12.89
C GLY A 266 -2.74 -3.10 -11.40
N ARG A 267 -2.06 -2.27 -10.59
CA ARG A 267 -2.23 -2.31 -9.11
C ARG A 267 -3.64 -1.82 -8.77
N ILE A 268 -4.22 -2.34 -7.70
CA ILE A 268 -5.53 -1.90 -7.18
C ILE A 268 -5.35 -0.81 -6.14
#